data_AF-A0A1C1YQ81-F1
#
_entry.id   AF-A0A1C1YQ81-F1
#
_cell.length_a   1.000
_cell.length_b   1.000
_cell.length_c   1.000
_cell.angle_alpha   90.00
_cell.angle_beta   90.00
_cell.angle_gamma   90.00
#
_symmetry.space_group_name_H-M   'P 1'
#
loop_
_entity.id
_entity.type
_entity.pdbx_description
1 polymer ?
#
loop_
_entity_poly.entity_id
_entity_poly.type
_entity_poly.pdbx_seq_one_letter_code
_entity_poly.pdbx_strand_id
1 'polypeptide(L)' 'MTERRDWHCDPITDDTVIDARYRNTQTVRRYFKSRIGDHFTFDRPFMAWMKSHAGSTMRDAVAEWRKRKGAT' A
#
# COMPACT_ATOMS: atom_id res chain seq x y z
N MET A 1 10.57 -16.05 5.39
CA MET A 1 11.56 -14.97 5.23
C MET A 1 11.02 -14.03 4.18
N THR A 2 10.59 -12.82 4.55
CA THR A 2 10.16 -11.83 3.56
C THR A 2 11.42 -11.20 2.97
N GLU A 3 11.64 -11.39 1.67
CA GLU A 3 12.79 -10.82 0.97
C GLU A 3 12.78 -9.29 1.08
N ARG A 4 13.97 -8.71 1.21
CA ARG A 4 14.16 -7.27 1.45
C ARG A 4 13.99 -6.50 0.13
N ARG A 5 12.90 -5.75 0.01
CA ARG A 5 12.58 -4.89 -1.16
C ARG A 5 13.00 -3.44 -0.96
N ASP A 6 13.42 -2.78 -2.04
CA ASP A 6 13.58 -1.33 -2.07
C ASP A 6 12.26 -0.67 -2.51
N TRP A 7 11.52 -0.12 -1.55
CA TRP A 7 10.27 0.59 -1.79
C TRP A 7 10.43 1.88 -2.62
N HIS A 8 11.64 2.39 -2.84
CA HIS A 8 11.88 3.55 -3.69
C HIS A 8 12.01 3.18 -5.17
N CYS A 9 12.68 2.07 -5.49
CA CYS A 9 13.05 1.74 -6.86
C CYS A 9 12.25 0.58 -7.45
N ASP A 10 11.89 -0.41 -6.62
CA ASP A 10 11.39 -1.67 -7.14
C ASP A 10 9.92 -1.56 -7.58
N PRO A 11 9.55 -2.20 -8.72
CA PRO A 11 8.19 -2.13 -9.24
C PRO A 11 7.22 -2.87 -8.31
N ILE A 12 6.11 -2.22 -7.96
CA ILE A 12 5.11 -2.79 -7.06
C ILE A 12 3.97 -3.41 -7.89
N THR A 13 3.67 -4.66 -7.56
CA THR A 13 2.56 -5.45 -8.12
C THR A 13 1.51 -5.74 -7.05
N ASP A 14 0.35 -6.24 -7.48
CA ASP A 14 -0.71 -6.68 -6.57
C ASP A 14 -0.24 -7.69 -5.53
N ASP A 15 0.63 -8.62 -5.94
CA ASP A 15 1.15 -9.72 -5.11
C ASP A 15 2.38 -9.30 -4.28
N THR A 16 2.83 -8.05 -4.38
CA THR A 16 3.91 -7.53 -3.54
C THR A 16 3.45 -7.56 -2.08
N VAL A 17 4.21 -8.23 -1.23
CA VAL A 17 3.92 -8.33 0.21
C VAL A 17 4.44 -7.08 0.93
N ILE A 18 3.62 -6.53 1.82
CA ILE A 18 3.99 -5.44 2.73
C ILE A 18 4.96 -6.01 3.76
N ASP A 19 6.19 -5.50 3.78
CA ASP A 19 7.20 -5.89 4.75
C ASP A 19 7.25 -4.92 5.95
N ALA A 20 7.99 -5.32 6.99
CA ALA A 20 8.17 -4.52 8.20
C ALA A 20 8.91 -3.19 7.98
N ARG A 21 9.50 -2.98 6.79
CA ARG A 21 10.25 -1.78 6.40
C ARG A 21 9.46 -0.89 5.44
N TYR A 22 8.17 -1.15 5.26
CA TYR A 22 7.28 -0.38 4.40
C TYR A 22 7.43 1.14 4.60
N ARG A 23 7.53 1.86 3.47
CA ARG A 23 7.58 3.32 3.41
C ARG A 23 6.56 3.81 2.39
N ASN A 24 5.88 4.91 2.71
CA ASN A 24 5.03 5.62 1.75
C ASN A 24 5.89 6.42 0.76
N THR A 25 6.53 5.72 -0.18
CA THR A 25 7.37 6.35 -1.21
C THR A 25 6.54 6.84 -2.40
N GLN A 26 7.19 7.56 -3.32
CA GLN A 26 6.56 7.96 -4.57
C GLN A 26 6.15 6.76 -5.44
N THR A 27 6.91 5.67 -5.41
CA THR A 27 6.63 4.43 -6.15
C THR A 27 5.38 3.74 -5.60
N VAL A 28 5.23 3.68 -4.28
CA VAL A 28 4.01 3.20 -3.62
C VAL A 28 2.81 4.07 -3.99
N ARG A 29 2.98 5.41 -4.00
CA ARG A 29 1.90 6.32 -4.41
C ARG A 29 1.48 6.10 -5.86
N ARG A 30 2.44 5.89 -6.78
CA ARG A 30 2.16 5.60 -8.20
C ARG A 30 1.36 4.30 -8.34
N TYR A 31 1.76 3.26 -7.61
CA TYR A 31 1.02 2.00 -7.58
C TYR A 31 -0.44 2.21 -7.16
N PHE A 32 -0.70 2.86 -6.03
CA PHE A 32 -2.08 3.06 -5.56
C PHE A 32 -2.89 3.92 -6.53
N LYS A 33 -2.32 5.00 -7.07
CA LYS A 33 -2.97 5.81 -8.10
C LYS A 33 -3.30 5.01 -9.35
N SER A 34 -2.47 4.06 -9.77
CA SER A 34 -2.75 3.19 -10.92
C SER A 34 -3.94 2.24 -10.70
N ARG A 35 -4.27 1.90 -9.44
CA ARG A 35 -5.35 0.97 -9.09
C ARG A 35 -6.64 1.65 -8.65
N ILE A 36 -6.51 2.83 -8.05
CA ILE A 36 -7.60 3.57 -7.42
C ILE A 36 -7.96 4.81 -8.25
N GLY A 37 -6.98 5.48 -8.82
CA GLY A 37 -7.12 6.77 -9.51
C GLY A 37 -6.49 7.94 -8.75
N ASP A 38 -6.52 9.12 -9.34
CA ASP A 38 -5.83 10.31 -8.81
C ASP A 38 -6.38 10.84 -7.48
N HIS A 39 -7.61 10.47 -7.13
CA HIS A 39 -8.25 10.78 -5.86
C HIS A 39 -7.69 9.97 -4.68
N PHE A 40 -6.76 9.04 -4.93
CA PHE A 40 -6.06 8.32 -3.88
C PHE A 40 -5.27 9.26 -2.95
N THR A 41 -5.48 9.08 -1.65
CA THR A 41 -4.75 9.79 -0.58
C THR A 41 -4.32 8.83 0.51
N PHE A 42 -3.14 9.07 1.07
CA PHE A 42 -2.69 8.44 2.30
C PHE A 42 -3.27 9.21 3.48
N ASP A 43 -4.32 8.68 4.10
CA ASP A 43 -4.81 9.20 5.38
C ASP A 43 -4.16 8.49 6.56
N ARG A 44 -4.24 9.12 7.75
CA ARG A 44 -3.61 8.61 8.97
C ARG A 44 -4.11 7.20 9.35
N PRO A 45 -5.42 6.90 9.32
CA PRO A 45 -5.89 5.55 9.57
C PRO A 45 -5.28 4.53 8.63
N PHE A 46 -5.26 4.80 7.32
CA PHE A 46 -4.74 3.87 6.33
C PHE A 46 -3.23 3.64 6.49
N MET A 47 -2.48 4.70 6.76
CA MET A 47 -1.05 4.57 7.06
C MET A 47 -0.77 3.74 8.32
N ALA A 48 -1.62 3.85 9.35
CA ALA A 48 -1.50 3.02 10.55
C ALA A 48 -1.76 1.55 10.24
N TRP A 49 -2.77 1.25 9.41
CA TRP A 49 -3.08 -0.11 8.96
C TRP A 49 -1.94 -0.74 8.17
N MET A 50 -1.36 -0.01 7.20
CA MET A 50 -0.22 -0.50 6.42
C MET A 50 0.95 -0.92 7.31
N LYS A 51 1.21 -0.18 8.40
CA LYS A 51 2.29 -0.49 9.34
C LYS A 51 2.01 -1.70 10.23
N SER A 52 0.74 -1.96 10.56
CA SER A 52 0.36 -3.09 11.41
C SER A 52 0.07 -4.38 10.63
N HIS A 53 -0.11 -4.30 9.31
CA HIS A 53 -0.46 -5.43 8.45
C HIS A 53 0.71 -5.86 7.56
N ALA A 54 1.89 -6.01 8.16
CA ALA A 54 3.01 -6.68 7.51
C ALA A 54 2.63 -8.15 7.22
N GLY A 55 2.85 -8.59 5.99
CA GLY A 55 2.41 -9.90 5.49
C GLY A 55 1.17 -9.85 4.57
N SER A 56 0.40 -8.75 4.58
CA SER A 56 -0.65 -8.53 3.58
C SER A 56 -0.06 -8.11 2.23
N THR A 57 -0.82 -8.31 1.16
CA THR A 57 -0.42 -7.90 -0.19
C THR A 57 -0.81 -6.46 -0.49
N MET A 58 -0.20 -5.86 -1.50
CA MET A 58 -0.59 -4.54 -1.99
C MET A 58 -1.99 -4.54 -2.63
N ARG A 59 -2.51 -5.69 -3.06
CA ARG A 59 -3.93 -5.86 -3.42
C ARG A 59 -4.84 -5.70 -2.21
N ASP A 60 -4.50 -6.34 -1.08
CA ASP A 60 -5.25 -6.21 0.18
C ASP A 60 -5.29 -4.76 0.65
N ALA A 61 -4.18 -4.05 0.50
CA ALA A 61 -4.11 -2.62 0.80
C ALA A 61 -5.05 -1.77 -0.06
N VAL A 62 -5.19 -2.08 -1.35
CA VAL A 62 -6.16 -1.39 -2.23
C VAL A 62 -7.59 -1.68 -1.79
N ALA A 63 -7.90 -2.94 -1.48
CA ALA A 63 -9.22 -3.33 -0.99
C ALA A 63 -9.57 -2.62 0.32
N GLU A 64 -8.62 -2.57 1.27
CA GLU A 64 -8.80 -1.89 2.54
C GLU A 64 -8.98 -0.37 2.37
N TRP A 65 -8.23 0.26 1.48
CA TRP A 65 -8.42 1.68 1.19
C TRP A 65 -9.84 1.96 0.65
N ARG A 66 -10.31 1.13 -0.31
CA ARG A 66 -11.66 1.27 -0.88
C ARG A 66 -12.74 1.08 0.18
N LYS A 67 -12.58 0.07 1.04
CA LYS A 67 -13.47 -0.18 2.18
C LYS A 67 -13.57 1.05 3.09
N ARG A 68 -12.45 1.70 3.40
CA ARG A 68 -12.42 2.90 4.25
C ARG A 68 -13.06 4.12 3.60
N LYS A 69 -12.93 4.30 2.29
CA LYS A 69 -13.56 5.41 1.57
C LYS A 69 -15.04 5.20 1.29
N GLY A 70 -15.47 3.95 1.11
CA GLY A 70 -16.88 3.60 0.98
C GLY A 70 -17.63 3.54 2.32
N ALA A 71 -16.93 3.53 3.46
CA ALA A 71 -17.52 3.55 4.80
C ALA A 71 -17.95 4.96 5.27
N THR A 72 -18.34 5.83 4.34
CA THR A 72 -18.91 7.16 4.64
C THR A 72 -20.43 7.08 4.63
#